data_AF-A0A7Y1ZFE9-F1
#
_entry.id   AF-A0A7Y1ZFE9-F1
#
_cell.length_a   1.000
_cell.length_b   1.000
_cell.length_c   1.000
_cell.angle_alpha   90.00
_cell.angle_beta   90.00
_cell.angle_gamma   90.00
#
_symmetry.space_group_name_H-M   'P 1'
#
loop_
_entity.id
_entity.type
_entity.pdbx_description
1 polymer ?
#
loop_
_entity_poly.entity_id
_entity_poly.type
_entity_poly.pdbx_seq_one_letter_code
_entity_poly.pdbx_strand_id
1 'polypeptide(L)' 'MPEAVIVEAVRTPIARGKPGVGDLTDFHATQLLALSYREILERSGLAMNEVDYLAAGCVTQAG' A
#
# COMPACT_ATOMS: atom_id res chain seq x y z
N MET A 1 -26.64 11.99 1.76
CA MET A 1 -25.36 11.28 1.55
C MET A 1 -24.44 11.69 2.68
N PRO A 2 -23.79 10.75 3.36
CA PRO A 2 -22.67 11.11 4.23
C PRO A 2 -21.55 11.74 3.38
N GLU A 3 -20.83 12.70 3.95
CA GLU A 3 -19.63 13.28 3.34
C GLU A 3 -18.50 12.25 3.33
N ALA A 4 -17.74 12.20 2.23
CA ALA A 4 -16.57 11.34 2.13
C ALA A 4 -15.37 12.03 2.78
N VAL A 5 -14.67 11.32 3.69
CA VAL A 5 -13.51 11.84 4.41
C VAL A 5 -12.31 10.92 4.25
N ILE A 6 -11.11 11.50 4.27
CA ILE A 6 -9.85 10.73 4.37
C ILE A 6 -9.53 10.58 5.86
N VAL A 7 -9.57 9.35 6.35
CA VAL A 7 -9.33 9.04 7.77
C VAL A 7 -7.84 8.93 8.07
N GLU A 8 -7.11 8.23 7.21
CA GLU A 8 -5.67 8.01 7.38
C GLU A 8 -4.95 7.94 6.03
N ALA A 9 -3.63 8.15 6.04
CA ALA A 9 -2.79 8.02 4.86
C ALA A 9 -1.37 7.56 5.22
N VAL A 10 -0.87 6.54 4.52
CA VAL A 10 0.48 5.99 4.69
C VAL A 10 1.12 5.70 3.34
N ARG A 11 2.44 5.51 3.34
CA ARG A 11 3.20 5.09 2.17
C ARG A 11 4.45 4.34 2.58
N THR A 12 4.97 3.51 1.68
CA THR A 12 6.35 3.02 1.79
C THR A 12 7.35 4.16 1.53
N PRO A 13 8.63 3.97 1.90
CA PRO A 13 9.72 4.70 1.29
C PRO A 13 9.71 4.53 -0.24
N ILE A 14 10.30 5.50 -0.94
CA ILE A 14 10.50 5.45 -2.39
C ILE A 14 11.99 5.19 -2.61
N ALA A 15 12.30 4.16 -3.41
CA ALA A 15 13.68 3.76 -3.72
C ALA A 15 13.91 3.66 -5.23
N ARG A 16 15.18 3.55 -5.62
CA ARG A 16 15.57 3.33 -7.01
C ARG A 16 15.11 1.94 -7.46
N GLY A 17 14.66 1.81 -8.71
CA GLY A 17 14.28 0.52 -9.30
C GLY A 17 15.43 -0.27 -9.92
N LYS A 18 16.68 0.23 -9.86
CA LYS A 18 17.83 -0.41 -10.51
C LYS A 18 18.28 -1.66 -9.74
N PRO A 19 18.26 -2.86 -10.35
CA PRO A 19 18.74 -4.09 -9.71
C PRO A 19 20.16 -3.95 -9.16
N GLY A 20 20.40 -4.49 -7.96
CA GLY A 20 21.70 -4.44 -7.26
C GLY A 20 22.08 -3.07 -6.68
N VAL A 21 21.23 -2.05 -6.81
CA VAL A 21 21.49 -0.68 -6.30
C VAL A 21 20.29 -0.11 -5.53
N GLY A 22 19.08 -0.55 -5.86
CA GLY A 22 17.85 -0.07 -5.25
C GLY A 22 17.43 -0.87 -4.02
N ASP A 23 17.18 -0.16 -2.93
CA ASP A 23 16.93 -0.78 -1.61
C ASP A 23 15.62 -1.60 -1.53
N LEU A 24 14.70 -1.40 -2.47
CA LEU A 24 13.42 -2.12 -2.53
C LEU A 24 13.33 -3.07 -3.74
N THR A 25 14.43 -3.29 -4.47
CA THR A 25 14.39 -4.03 -5.74
C THR A 25 14.16 -5.53 -5.59
N ASP A 26 14.38 -6.07 -4.40
CA ASP A 26 14.16 -7.49 -4.09
C ASP A 26 12.74 -7.79 -3.59
N PHE A 27 11.90 -6.76 -3.37
CA PHE A 27 10.51 -6.98 -3.01
C PHE A 27 9.66 -7.28 -4.24
N HIS A 28 8.76 -8.25 -4.11
CA HIS A 28 7.65 -8.36 -5.05
C HIS A 28 6.70 -7.16 -4.87
N ALA A 29 6.15 -6.63 -5.97
CA ALA A 29 5.31 -5.43 -5.93
C ALA A 29 4.10 -5.56 -4.98
N THR A 30 3.47 -6.74 -4.94
CA THR A 30 2.35 -7.01 -4.02
C THR A 30 2.77 -7.04 -2.55
N GLN A 31 4.03 -7.40 -2.24
CA GLN A 31 4.54 -7.36 -0.88
C GLN A 31 4.72 -5.91 -0.41
N LEU A 32 5.25 -5.02 -1.27
CA LEU A 32 5.33 -3.59 -0.95
C LEU A 32 3.94 -2.96 -0.73
N LEU A 33 2.96 -3.31 -1.57
CA LEU A 33 1.58 -2.85 -1.39
C LEU A 33 0.99 -3.35 -0.06
N ALA A 34 1.22 -4.63 0.28
CA ALA A 34 0.71 -5.22 1.51
C ALA A 34 1.24 -4.55 2.79
N LEU A 35 2.47 -4.01 2.77
CA LEU A 35 3.01 -3.23 3.89
C LEU A 35 2.16 -1.99 4.18
N SER A 36 1.74 -1.28 3.13
CA SER A 36 0.90 -0.09 3.28
C SER A 36 -0.49 -0.44 3.81
N TYR A 37 -1.07 -1.57 3.38
CA TYR A 37 -2.36 -2.03 3.88
C TYR A 37 -2.33 -2.49 5.34
N ARG A 38 -1.23 -3.10 5.78
CA ARG A 38 -1.09 -3.47 7.20
C ARG A 38 -0.97 -2.23 8.09
N GLU A 39 -0.11 -1.29 7.70
CA GLU A 39 0.13 -0.07 8.46
C GLU A 39 -1.12 0.82 8.56
N ILE A 40 -1.89 0.97 7.46
CA ILE A 40 -3.11 1.80 7.49
C ILE A 40 -4.17 1.21 8.43
N LEU A 41 -4.33 -0.11 8.46
CA LEU A 41 -5.25 -0.79 9.38
C LEU A 41 -4.79 -0.61 10.84
N GLU A 42 -3.49 -0.76 11.09
CA GLU A 42 -2.92 -0.55 12.43
C GLU A 42 -3.13 0.88 12.95
N ARG A 43 -2.88 1.90 12.12
CA ARG A 43 -3.07 3.31 12.51
C ARG A 43 -4.53 3.71 12.68
N SER A 44 -5.39 3.23 11.77
CA SER A 44 -6.81 3.55 11.81
C SER A 44 -7.57 2.78 12.89
N GLY A 45 -7.00 1.67 13.40
CA GLY A 45 -7.67 0.78 14.35
C GLY A 45 -8.80 -0.05 13.74
N LEU A 46 -8.91 -0.07 12.40
CA LEU A 46 -9.92 -0.83 11.68
C LEU A 46 -9.57 -2.32 11.65
N ALA A 47 -10.58 -3.17 11.86
CA ALA A 47 -10.46 -4.58 11.55
C ALA A 47 -10.66 -4.82 10.05
N MET A 48 -9.95 -5.82 9.50
CA MET A 48 -9.99 -6.10 8.05
C MET A 48 -11.40 -6.43 7.53
N ASN A 49 -12.25 -7.03 8.37
CA ASN A 49 -13.64 -7.37 8.02
C ASN A 49 -14.59 -6.16 7.99
N GLU A 50 -14.14 -4.98 8.40
CA GLU A 50 -14.89 -3.72 8.29
C GLU A 50 -14.64 -3.01 6.95
N VAL A 51 -13.66 -3.50 6.16
CA VAL A 51 -13.33 -2.93 4.85
C VAL A 51 -14.18 -3.59 3.76
N ASP A 52 -15.18 -2.86 3.27
CA ASP A 52 -16.08 -3.35 2.21
C ASP A 52 -15.39 -3.44 0.83
N TYR A 53 -14.45 -2.54 0.56
CA TYR A 53 -13.84 -2.42 -0.76
C TYR A 53 -12.38 -1.97 -0.68
N LEU A 54 -11.55 -2.57 -1.52
CA LEU A 54 -10.13 -2.27 -1.62
C LEU A 54 -9.76 -2.06 -3.09
N ALA A 55 -9.12 -0.93 -3.37
CA ALA A 55 -8.67 -0.56 -4.71
C ALA A 55 -7.16 -0.23 -4.69
N ALA A 56 -6.46 -0.68 -5.73
CA ALA A 56 -5.03 -0.42 -5.93
C ALA A 56 -4.76 -0.06 -7.40
N GLY A 57 -3.89 0.93 -7.62
CA GLY A 57 -3.39 1.27 -8.95
C GLY A 57 -2.01 0.68 -9.21
N CYS A 58 -1.79 0.11 -10.38
CA CYS A 58 -0.47 -0.29 -10.87
C CYS A 58 -0.39 0.03 -12.38
N VAL A 59 0.55 0.88 -12.77
CA VAL A 59 0.65 1.35 -14.17
C VAL A 59 1.22 0.25 -15.07
N THR A 60 2.34 -0.35 -14.66
CA THR A 60 2.98 -1.45 -15.38
C THR A 60 2.91 -2.68 -14.50
N GLN A 61 1.84 -3.46 -14.67
CA GLN A 61 1.73 -4.77 -14.05
C GLN A 61 2.63 -5.74 -14.83
N ALA A 62 3.92 -5.71 -14.50
CA ALA A 62 4.91 -6.66 -14.99
C ALA A 62 5.33 -7.54 -13.82
N GLY A 63 4.78 -8.75 -13.80
CA GLY A 63 4.90 -9.75 -12.75
C GLY A 63 4.00 -10.92 -13.08
#